data_AF-A0A1Q3CZF1-F1
#
_entry.id   AF-A0A1Q3CZF1-F1
#
_cell.length_a   1.000
_cell.length_b   1.000
_cell.length_c   1.000
_cell.angle_alpha   90.00
_cell.angle_beta   90.00
_cell.angle_gamma   90.00
#
_symmetry.space_group_name_H-M   'P 1'
#
loop_
_entity.id
_entity.type
_entity.pdbx_description
1 polymer ?
#
loop_
_entity_poly.entity_id
_entity_poly.type
_entity_poly.pdbx_seq_one_letter_code
_entity_poly.pdbx_strand_id
1 'polypeptide(L)'
;IINSLKNLGKSYSNQELVRKILRCLPKSWTPKVTAIEEATDLSTLPLEQLLGSLMTHETTMKNHENVDVKKNKAIAFKASKEESFSKIEKGKRPSRRNFSEEEPTCYECNKSGHFKNECPNIKKKEQFKKKNEYFKKKKAMVATWSDSDPSTSEEEGDEDIAHIAYMAIEDDEENEVNFTFDELQNAYENLYVEYENVCLKNKTLKKNAISMSKDIDNLKNENSKHINEIDSLQSKNSFYENEIEILNVSSKLSIDFMEENEKLKIEIDALKKSFSIFSNSSTKLDNLLGLQRCVFDKAGLGYEQMKNVKHFKNFFVKKEPKLFAIIV
;
A
#
# COMPACT_ATOMS: atom_id res chain seq x y z
N ILE A 1 -1.37 25.10 -10.67
CA ILE A 1 -2.48 25.64 -11.52
C ILE A 1 -3.32 26.66 -10.75
N ILE A 2 -4.11 26.30 -9.73
CA ILE A 2 -5.02 27.26 -9.04
C ILE A 2 -4.26 28.45 -8.43
N ASN A 3 -3.18 28.22 -7.65
CA ASN A 3 -2.33 29.31 -7.13
C ASN A 3 -1.73 30.18 -8.24
N SER A 4 -1.33 29.55 -9.35
CA SER A 4 -0.78 30.23 -10.54
C SER A 4 -1.81 31.17 -11.20
N LEU A 5 -3.08 30.77 -11.23
CA LEU A 5 -4.19 31.57 -11.80
C LEU A 5 -4.63 32.71 -10.86
N LYS A 6 -4.56 32.48 -9.53
CA LYS A 6 -4.84 33.53 -8.53
C LYS A 6 -3.86 34.71 -8.65
N ASN A 7 -2.59 34.42 -8.94
CA ASN A 7 -1.55 35.43 -9.21
C ASN A 7 -1.76 36.18 -10.54
N LEU A 8 -2.60 35.67 -11.45
CA LEU A 8 -2.98 36.30 -12.72
C LEU A 8 -4.29 37.11 -12.61
N GLY A 9 -4.71 37.46 -11.39
CA GLY A 9 -5.89 38.30 -11.12
C GLY A 9 -7.24 37.60 -11.29
N LYS A 10 -7.27 36.28 -11.56
CA LYS A 10 -8.51 35.50 -11.64
C LYS A 10 -8.75 34.75 -10.34
N SER A 11 -9.61 35.30 -9.48
CA SER A 11 -10.23 34.55 -8.39
C SER A 11 -11.28 33.60 -8.95
N TYR A 12 -11.38 32.41 -8.36
CA TYR A 12 -12.48 31.47 -8.59
C TYR A 12 -13.23 31.28 -7.28
N SER A 13 -14.55 31.21 -7.35
CA SER A 13 -15.37 30.80 -6.22
C SER A 13 -15.21 29.29 -5.95
N ASN A 14 -15.47 28.85 -4.72
CA ASN A 14 -15.42 27.43 -4.36
C ASN A 14 -16.31 26.59 -5.29
N GLN A 15 -17.50 27.10 -5.62
CA GLN A 15 -18.46 26.45 -6.53
C GLN A 15 -17.89 26.20 -7.94
N GLU A 16 -17.10 27.13 -8.49
CA GLU A 16 -16.44 26.97 -9.79
C GLU A 16 -15.26 26.00 -9.72
N LEU A 17 -14.52 25.98 -8.61
CA LEU A 17 -13.42 25.04 -8.40
C LEU A 17 -13.95 23.60 -8.31
N VAL A 18 -14.99 23.36 -7.52
CA VAL A 18 -15.68 22.06 -7.42
C VAL A 18 -16.16 21.59 -8.79
N ARG A 19 -16.90 22.43 -9.54
CA ARG A 19 -17.37 22.09 -10.90
C ARG A 19 -16.23 21.81 -11.88
N LYS A 20 -15.12 22.55 -11.81
CA LYS A 20 -13.94 22.29 -12.66
C LYS A 20 -13.28 20.95 -12.34
N ILE A 21 -13.15 20.61 -11.05
CA ILE A 21 -12.59 19.33 -10.61
C ILE A 21 -13.49 18.16 -11.08
N LEU A 22 -14.80 18.24 -10.86
CA LEU A 22 -15.75 17.21 -11.27
C LEU A 22 -15.73 16.97 -12.80
N ARG A 23 -15.63 18.03 -13.62
CA ARG A 23 -15.49 17.93 -15.08
C ARG A 23 -14.17 17.32 -15.56
N CYS A 24 -13.13 17.32 -14.73
CA CYS A 24 -11.84 16.71 -15.06
C CYS A 24 -11.76 15.21 -14.72
N LEU A 25 -12.80 14.63 -14.11
CA LEU A 25 -12.81 13.20 -13.76
C LEU A 25 -13.07 12.29 -14.98
N PRO A 26 -12.51 11.06 -14.99
CA PRO A 26 -12.77 10.10 -16.06
C PRO A 26 -14.24 9.67 -16.16
N LYS A 27 -14.68 9.21 -17.35
CA LYS A 27 -16.07 8.74 -17.58
C LYS A 27 -16.54 7.63 -16.62
N SER A 28 -15.63 6.83 -16.06
CA SER A 28 -15.97 5.82 -15.05
C SER A 28 -16.44 6.39 -13.70
N TRP A 29 -16.26 7.69 -13.48
CA TRP A 29 -16.67 8.39 -12.26
C TRP A 29 -18.05 9.06 -12.39
N THR A 30 -18.71 9.00 -13.56
CA THR A 30 -19.99 9.70 -13.79
C THR A 30 -21.07 9.38 -12.74
N PRO A 31 -21.27 8.14 -12.25
CA PRO A 31 -22.29 7.89 -11.21
C PRO A 31 -21.97 8.59 -9.89
N LYS A 32 -20.67 8.71 -9.56
CA LYS A 32 -20.19 9.38 -8.35
C LYS A 32 -20.25 10.90 -8.48
N VAL A 33 -20.02 11.45 -9.67
CA VAL A 33 -20.20 12.87 -9.97
C VAL A 33 -21.67 13.26 -9.84
N THR A 34 -22.58 12.54 -10.50
CA THR A 34 -24.03 12.81 -10.42
C THR A 34 -24.53 12.74 -8.97
N ALA A 35 -24.14 11.71 -8.21
CA ALA A 35 -24.52 11.61 -6.80
C ALA A 35 -23.97 12.76 -5.91
N ILE A 36 -22.84 13.38 -6.26
CA ILE A 36 -22.32 14.56 -5.55
C ILE A 36 -23.10 15.82 -5.96
N GLU A 37 -23.39 15.97 -7.25
CA GLU A 37 -24.17 17.11 -7.78
C GLU A 37 -25.64 17.10 -7.33
N GLU A 38 -26.22 15.92 -7.06
CA GLU A 38 -27.58 15.76 -6.51
C GLU A 38 -27.63 15.88 -4.98
N ALA A 39 -26.64 15.36 -4.25
CA ALA A 39 -26.70 15.28 -2.79
C ALA A 39 -26.09 16.49 -2.05
N THR A 40 -25.36 17.38 -2.75
CA THR A 40 -24.67 18.52 -2.10
C THR A 40 -24.75 19.82 -2.88
N ASP A 41 -25.13 20.89 -2.20
CA ASP A 41 -25.04 22.24 -2.75
C ASP A 41 -23.58 22.62 -3.03
N LEU A 42 -23.24 22.74 -4.31
CA LEU A 42 -21.87 22.99 -4.79
C LEU A 42 -21.23 24.27 -4.22
N SER A 43 -22.01 25.18 -3.64
CA SER A 43 -21.53 26.42 -3.00
C SER A 43 -21.18 26.24 -1.52
N THR A 44 -21.69 25.21 -0.84
CA THR A 44 -21.44 24.96 0.59
C THR A 44 -20.47 23.81 0.85
N LEU A 45 -20.15 23.00 -0.17
CA LEU A 45 -19.22 21.88 -0.06
C LEU A 45 -17.75 22.36 0.08
N PRO A 46 -17.06 22.09 1.20
CA PRO A 46 -15.63 22.39 1.33
C PRO A 46 -14.78 21.47 0.44
N LEU A 47 -13.68 22.00 -0.09
CA LEU A 47 -12.85 21.33 -1.09
C LEU A 47 -12.21 20.05 -0.54
N GLU A 48 -11.88 20.06 0.76
CA GLU A 48 -11.29 18.98 1.52
C GLU A 48 -12.23 17.77 1.61
N GLN A 49 -13.53 18.02 1.78
CA GLN A 49 -14.56 16.97 1.84
C GLN A 49 -14.81 16.37 0.45
N LEU A 50 -14.80 17.19 -0.61
CA LEU A 50 -14.83 16.71 -1.99
C LEU A 50 -13.63 15.78 -2.25
N LEU A 51 -12.42 16.25 -1.95
CA LEU A 51 -11.17 15.51 -2.20
C LEU A 51 -11.13 14.20 -1.40
N GLY A 52 -11.57 14.23 -0.15
CA GLY A 52 -11.75 13.03 0.69
C GLY A 52 -12.71 12.02 0.06
N SER A 53 -13.90 12.45 -0.37
CA SER A 53 -14.84 11.55 -1.05
C SER A 53 -14.32 11.01 -2.38
N LEU A 54 -13.48 11.76 -3.10
CA LEU A 54 -12.82 11.29 -4.32
C LEU A 54 -11.79 10.20 -4.00
N MET A 55 -10.88 10.42 -3.05
CA MET A 55 -9.86 9.43 -2.66
C MET A 55 -10.48 8.14 -2.08
N THR A 56 -11.57 8.25 -1.31
CA THR A 56 -12.30 7.07 -0.82
C THR A 56 -12.86 6.26 -2.00
N HIS A 57 -13.47 6.93 -2.99
CA HIS A 57 -14.00 6.26 -4.18
C HIS A 57 -12.90 5.56 -4.99
N GLU A 58 -11.78 6.25 -5.24
CA GLU A 58 -10.61 5.67 -5.92
C GLU A 58 -10.10 4.39 -5.23
N THR A 59 -10.00 4.43 -3.90
CA THR A 59 -9.56 3.30 -3.08
C THR A 59 -10.54 2.13 -3.19
N THR A 60 -11.86 2.40 -3.17
CA THR A 60 -12.85 1.35 -3.36
C THR A 60 -12.80 0.72 -4.76
N MET A 61 -12.61 1.51 -5.82
CA MET A 61 -12.46 0.97 -7.19
C MET A 61 -11.23 0.07 -7.31
N LYS A 62 -10.05 0.53 -6.85
CA LYS A 62 -8.80 -0.24 -6.84
C LYS A 62 -8.90 -1.54 -6.02
N ASN A 63 -9.69 -1.53 -4.95
CA ASN A 63 -9.93 -2.73 -4.14
C ASN A 63 -10.81 -3.76 -4.86
N HIS A 64 -11.85 -3.33 -5.58
CA HIS A 64 -12.68 -4.23 -6.40
C HIS A 64 -11.86 -4.90 -7.52
N GLU A 65 -11.04 -4.13 -8.25
CA GLU A 65 -10.13 -4.67 -9.27
C GLU A 65 -9.16 -5.73 -8.68
N ASN A 66 -8.61 -5.48 -7.50
CA ASN A 66 -7.71 -6.44 -6.82
C ASN A 66 -8.42 -7.70 -6.32
N VAL A 67 -9.71 -7.61 -5.93
CA VAL A 67 -10.48 -8.77 -5.46
C VAL A 67 -10.79 -9.71 -6.62
N ASP A 68 -11.16 -9.20 -7.79
CA ASP A 68 -11.45 -10.05 -8.95
C ASP A 68 -10.19 -10.68 -9.57
N VAL A 69 -9.03 -10.03 -9.46
CA VAL A 69 -7.73 -10.66 -9.75
C VAL A 69 -7.38 -11.77 -8.73
N LYS A 70 -7.72 -11.60 -7.45
CA LYS A 70 -7.41 -12.59 -6.38
C LYS A 70 -8.32 -13.82 -6.40
N LYS A 71 -9.60 -13.71 -6.79
CA LYS A 71 -10.51 -14.87 -6.90
C LYS A 71 -10.03 -15.95 -7.88
N ASN A 72 -9.18 -15.60 -8.85
CA ASN A 72 -8.59 -16.54 -9.81
C ASN A 72 -7.36 -17.30 -9.29
N LYS A 73 -6.93 -17.08 -8.03
CA LYS A 73 -5.88 -17.87 -7.37
C LYS A 73 -6.46 -18.65 -6.20
N ALA A 74 -6.83 -19.90 -6.45
CA ALA A 74 -7.25 -20.83 -5.41
C ALA A 74 -6.15 -20.96 -4.34
N ILE A 75 -6.46 -20.56 -3.11
CA ILE A 75 -5.53 -20.60 -1.98
C ILE A 75 -5.49 -22.04 -1.45
N ALA A 76 -4.54 -22.83 -1.95
CA ALA A 76 -4.24 -24.14 -1.38
C ALA A 76 -3.40 -23.98 -0.11
N PHE A 77 -3.97 -24.32 1.05
CA PHE A 77 -3.22 -24.42 2.31
C PHE A 77 -2.23 -25.59 2.24
N LYS A 78 -0.93 -25.28 2.24
CA LYS A 78 0.11 -26.26 2.59
C LYS A 78 0.39 -26.18 4.09
N ALA A 79 0.06 -27.24 4.82
CA ALA A 79 0.50 -27.40 6.20
C ALA A 79 2.02 -27.67 6.23
N SER A 80 2.75 -26.95 7.08
CA SER A 80 4.18 -27.17 7.31
C SER A 80 4.42 -28.31 8.30
N LYS A 81 5.49 -29.10 8.08
CA LYS A 81 6.14 -29.88 9.13
C LYS A 81 7.59 -30.25 8.77
N GLU A 82 8.53 -29.48 9.31
CA GLU A 82 9.88 -29.93 9.68
C GLU A 82 9.74 -30.65 11.05
N GLU A 83 10.47 -31.68 11.50
CA GLU A 83 11.70 -32.43 11.15
C GLU A 83 11.50 -33.93 11.59
N SER A 84 12.34 -34.97 11.37
CA SER A 84 13.49 -35.24 10.46
C SER A 84 13.91 -36.74 10.49
N PHE A 85 15.05 -37.05 9.82
CA PHE A 85 15.96 -38.21 9.86
C PHE A 85 15.52 -39.69 10.10
N SER A 86 15.99 -40.52 9.14
CA SER A 86 16.58 -41.88 9.27
C SER A 86 15.75 -43.18 9.46
N LYS A 87 15.59 -43.90 8.33
CA LYS A 87 16.01 -45.30 8.03
C LYS A 87 15.55 -46.53 8.88
N ILE A 88 15.08 -47.56 8.12
CA ILE A 88 15.23 -49.04 8.27
C ILE A 88 14.00 -49.91 8.67
N GLU A 89 13.61 -50.76 7.70
CA GLU A 89 13.01 -52.12 7.69
C GLU A 89 11.70 -52.58 8.40
N LYS A 90 10.89 -53.28 7.57
CA LYS A 90 10.12 -54.54 7.80
C LYS A 90 8.99 -54.61 8.86
N GLY A 91 7.78 -54.29 8.38
CA GLY A 91 6.75 -55.31 8.10
C GLY A 91 5.85 -55.90 9.21
N LYS A 92 4.55 -55.56 9.17
CA LYS A 92 3.38 -56.48 9.23
C LYS A 92 2.05 -55.69 9.06
N ARG A 93 1.04 -56.31 8.44
CA ARG A 93 -0.36 -55.80 8.40
C ARG A 93 -1.09 -56.15 9.72
N PRO A 94 -2.20 -55.47 10.08
CA PRO A 94 -3.51 -56.02 9.65
C PRO A 94 -4.61 -54.98 9.27
N SER A 95 -5.54 -55.48 8.44
CA SER A 95 -6.98 -55.14 8.28
C SER A 95 -7.51 -53.69 8.20
N ARG A 96 -7.96 -53.36 6.99
CA ARG A 96 -9.35 -52.97 6.62
C ARG A 96 -10.13 -52.07 7.59
N ARG A 97 -10.47 -50.86 7.12
CA ARG A 97 -11.86 -50.37 7.08
C ARG A 97 -12.10 -49.69 5.73
N ASN A 98 -13.24 -49.99 5.11
CA ASN A 98 -13.67 -49.38 3.85
C ASN A 98 -14.36 -48.05 4.16
N PHE A 99 -14.14 -47.03 3.33
CA PHE A 99 -15.11 -45.97 3.09
C PHE A 99 -15.15 -45.73 1.58
N SER A 100 -16.36 -45.55 1.04
CA SER A 100 -16.65 -45.49 -0.38
C SER A 100 -16.15 -44.21 -1.03
N GLU A 101 -15.50 -44.34 -2.19
CA GLU A 101 -15.28 -43.22 -3.10
C GLU A 101 -16.62 -42.81 -3.73
N GLU A 102 -17.10 -41.61 -3.44
CA GLU A 102 -18.26 -41.03 -4.12
C GLU A 102 -17.79 -40.40 -5.45
N GLU A 103 -18.28 -40.93 -6.57
CA GLU A 103 -17.95 -40.40 -7.90
C GLU A 103 -18.46 -38.96 -8.10
N PRO A 104 -17.66 -38.06 -8.69
CA PRO A 104 -18.11 -36.68 -8.94
C PRO A 104 -19.26 -36.63 -9.94
N THR A 105 -20.32 -35.90 -9.57
CA THR A 105 -21.52 -35.69 -10.39
C THR A 105 -21.44 -34.40 -11.23
N CYS A 106 -21.85 -34.50 -12.50
CA CYS A 106 -21.81 -33.39 -13.43
C CYS A 106 -23.04 -32.47 -13.26
N TYR A 107 -22.84 -31.28 -12.68
CA TYR A 107 -23.88 -30.26 -12.42
C TYR A 107 -24.68 -29.75 -13.63
N GLU A 108 -24.35 -30.11 -14.88
CA GLU A 108 -25.16 -29.77 -16.08
C GLU A 108 -25.97 -30.95 -16.66
N CYS A 109 -25.71 -32.19 -16.24
CA CYS A 109 -26.47 -33.35 -16.73
C CYS A 109 -26.85 -34.38 -15.66
N ASN A 110 -26.46 -34.13 -14.40
CA ASN A 110 -26.72 -34.94 -13.20
C ASN A 110 -26.34 -36.43 -13.35
N LYS A 111 -25.28 -36.72 -14.13
CA LYS A 111 -24.67 -38.05 -14.23
C LYS A 111 -23.32 -38.06 -13.52
N SER A 112 -22.97 -39.18 -12.89
CA SER A 112 -21.64 -39.38 -12.27
C SER A 112 -20.55 -39.62 -13.32
N GLY A 113 -19.31 -39.65 -12.86
CA GLY A 113 -18.14 -40.07 -13.65
C GLY A 113 -17.48 -38.99 -14.52
N HIS A 114 -17.91 -37.73 -14.46
CA HIS A 114 -17.21 -36.62 -15.14
C HIS A 114 -17.54 -35.25 -14.53
N PHE A 115 -16.60 -34.31 -14.62
CA PHE A 115 -16.83 -32.91 -14.24
C PHE A 115 -17.49 -32.12 -15.36
N LYS A 116 -18.08 -30.95 -15.02
CA LYS A 116 -18.77 -30.05 -15.95
C LYS A 116 -18.01 -29.81 -17.26
N ASN A 117 -16.70 -29.59 -17.17
CA ASN A 117 -15.83 -29.24 -18.29
C ASN A 117 -15.68 -30.36 -19.35
N GLU A 118 -16.01 -31.60 -18.98
CA GLU A 118 -15.92 -32.77 -19.86
C GLU A 118 -17.28 -33.25 -20.38
N CYS A 119 -18.37 -32.55 -20.01
CA CYS A 119 -19.72 -32.98 -20.33
C CYS A 119 -19.98 -33.07 -21.85
N PRO A 120 -20.40 -34.25 -22.37
CA PRO A 120 -20.66 -34.44 -23.80
C PRO A 120 -21.72 -33.48 -24.39
N ASN A 121 -22.63 -32.97 -23.57
CA ASN A 121 -23.67 -32.03 -24.01
C ASN A 121 -23.13 -30.61 -24.28
N ILE A 122 -22.07 -30.17 -23.59
CA ILE A 122 -21.47 -28.84 -23.81
C ILE A 122 -20.74 -28.83 -25.16
N LYS A 123 -19.93 -29.87 -25.44
CA LYS A 123 -19.23 -30.04 -26.72
C LYS A 123 -20.19 -30.06 -27.91
N LYS A 124 -21.40 -30.63 -27.75
CA LYS A 124 -22.45 -30.57 -28.79
C LYS A 124 -23.00 -29.13 -28.97
N LYS A 125 -23.32 -28.41 -27.89
CA LYS A 125 -23.81 -27.01 -27.96
C LYS A 125 -22.82 -26.06 -28.64
N GLU A 126 -21.51 -26.23 -28.43
CA GLU A 126 -20.48 -25.43 -29.11
C GLU A 126 -20.39 -25.71 -30.62
N GLN A 127 -20.54 -26.97 -31.04
CA GLN A 127 -20.52 -27.35 -32.46
C GLN A 127 -21.71 -26.75 -33.24
N PHE A 128 -22.90 -26.68 -32.62
CA PHE A 128 -24.06 -26.03 -33.24
C PHE A 128 -23.86 -24.51 -33.40
N LYS A 129 -23.27 -23.82 -32.41
CA LYS A 129 -22.95 -22.38 -32.54
C LYS A 129 -21.99 -22.10 -33.70
N LYS A 130 -20.90 -22.87 -33.81
CA LYS A 130 -19.92 -22.73 -34.91
C LYS A 130 -20.52 -22.98 -36.29
N LYS A 131 -21.47 -23.93 -36.42
CA LYS A 131 -22.18 -24.17 -37.69
C LYS A 131 -23.09 -22.99 -38.09
N ASN A 132 -23.82 -22.40 -37.15
CA ASN A 132 -24.70 -21.26 -37.43
C ASN A 132 -23.91 -19.99 -37.80
N GLU A 133 -22.74 -19.78 -37.20
CA GLU A 133 -21.84 -18.68 -37.53
C GLU A 133 -21.25 -18.83 -38.94
N TYR A 134 -20.81 -20.03 -39.31
CA TYR A 134 -20.38 -20.36 -40.68
C TYR A 134 -21.51 -20.16 -41.71
N PHE A 135 -22.74 -20.56 -41.40
CA PHE A 135 -23.90 -20.39 -42.29
C PHE A 135 -24.24 -18.91 -42.52
N LYS A 136 -24.26 -18.07 -41.47
CA LYS A 136 -24.48 -16.62 -41.60
C LYS A 136 -23.42 -15.96 -42.49
N LYS A 137 -22.15 -16.34 -42.33
CA LYS A 137 -21.03 -15.81 -43.13
C LYS A 137 -21.11 -16.21 -44.60
N LYS A 138 -21.71 -17.37 -44.91
CA LYS A 138 -21.95 -17.82 -46.30
C LYS A 138 -23.14 -17.09 -46.94
N LYS A 139 -24.22 -16.82 -46.20
CA LYS A 139 -25.40 -16.08 -46.71
C LYS A 139 -25.08 -14.63 -47.09
N ALA A 140 -24.20 -13.96 -46.33
CA ALA A 140 -23.76 -12.60 -46.61
C ALA A 140 -22.89 -12.45 -47.89
N MET A 141 -22.37 -13.56 -48.45
CA MET A 141 -21.46 -13.55 -49.60
C MET A 141 -22.14 -13.96 -50.92
N VAL A 142 -23.41 -14.37 -50.87
CA VAL A 142 -24.20 -14.80 -52.05
C VAL A 142 -25.12 -13.69 -52.56
N ALA A 143 -25.43 -12.68 -51.75
CA ALA A 143 -26.44 -11.66 -52.04
C ALA A 143 -26.01 -10.55 -53.04
N THR A 144 -24.90 -10.72 -53.78
CA THR A 144 -24.38 -9.67 -54.67
C THR A 144 -24.45 -10.01 -56.17
N TRP A 145 -24.72 -11.25 -56.57
CA TRP A 145 -24.72 -11.67 -58.00
C TRP A 145 -25.80 -12.74 -58.28
N SER A 146 -26.73 -12.45 -59.22
CA SER A 146 -27.97 -13.20 -59.57
C SER A 146 -29.04 -13.20 -58.46
N ASP A 147 -30.34 -13.09 -58.76
CA ASP A 147 -31.06 -13.43 -60.01
C ASP A 147 -32.27 -12.50 -60.28
N SER A 148 -32.93 -12.68 -61.42
CA SER A 148 -34.02 -11.81 -61.93
C SER A 148 -35.37 -11.97 -61.19
N ASP A 149 -36.11 -10.87 -61.09
CA ASP A 149 -37.50 -10.77 -60.60
C ASP A 149 -38.54 -11.47 -61.52
N PRO A 150 -39.83 -11.62 -61.12
CA PRO A 150 -40.42 -11.52 -59.78
C PRO A 150 -41.30 -12.76 -59.41
N SER A 151 -41.72 -12.86 -58.14
CA SER A 151 -42.98 -13.56 -57.80
C SER A 151 -43.61 -13.00 -56.53
N THR A 152 -44.79 -12.40 -56.71
CA THR A 152 -45.65 -11.83 -55.68
C THR A 152 -46.26 -12.91 -54.77
N SER A 153 -46.20 -12.69 -53.46
CA SER A 153 -47.26 -13.09 -52.53
C SER A 153 -47.19 -12.19 -51.30
N GLU A 154 -48.34 -11.63 -50.93
CA GLU A 154 -48.54 -10.71 -49.80
C GLU A 154 -48.23 -11.36 -48.44
N GLU A 155 -47.77 -10.59 -47.46
CA GLU A 155 -48.51 -10.32 -46.22
C GLU A 155 -47.80 -9.26 -45.35
N GLU A 156 -48.58 -8.62 -44.47
CA GLU A 156 -48.29 -7.33 -43.82
C GLU A 156 -47.32 -7.42 -42.63
N GLY A 157 -46.62 -6.31 -42.35
CA GLY A 157 -45.78 -6.18 -41.16
C GLY A 157 -45.06 -4.84 -41.10
N ASP A 158 -45.65 -3.89 -40.35
CA ASP A 158 -45.11 -2.53 -40.17
C ASP A 158 -43.67 -2.52 -39.65
N GLU A 159 -42.75 -1.93 -40.42
CA GLU A 159 -41.55 -1.30 -39.86
C GLU A 159 -41.09 -0.16 -40.80
N ASP A 160 -41.33 1.09 -40.38
CA ASP A 160 -40.95 2.31 -41.13
C ASP A 160 -39.42 2.45 -41.23
N ILE A 161 -38.81 1.69 -42.13
CA ILE A 161 -37.42 1.89 -42.55
C ILE A 161 -37.41 3.16 -43.40
N ALA A 162 -37.00 4.28 -42.79
CA ALA A 162 -36.87 5.57 -43.45
C ALA A 162 -35.88 5.48 -44.63
N HIS A 163 -36.41 5.34 -45.85
CA HIS A 163 -35.65 5.37 -47.09
C HIS A 163 -35.25 6.81 -47.40
N ILE A 164 -34.13 7.25 -46.82
CA ILE A 164 -33.55 8.60 -46.99
C ILE A 164 -33.28 8.97 -48.47
N ALA A 165 -33.31 7.99 -49.38
CA ALA A 165 -33.10 8.15 -50.82
C ALA A 165 -34.37 8.43 -51.66
N TYR A 166 -35.52 8.76 -51.05
CA TYR A 166 -36.79 9.02 -51.77
C TYR A 166 -37.49 10.34 -51.39
N MET A 167 -36.72 11.38 -51.04
CA MET A 167 -37.24 12.76 -51.08
C MET A 167 -36.91 13.37 -52.43
N ALA A 168 -37.86 13.30 -53.36
CA ALA A 168 -37.86 14.14 -54.55
C ALA A 168 -38.02 15.60 -54.10
N ILE A 169 -37.02 16.43 -54.40
CA ILE A 169 -37.13 17.87 -54.27
C ILE A 169 -37.63 18.37 -55.62
N GLU A 170 -38.91 18.74 -55.68
CA GLU A 170 -39.49 19.48 -56.82
C GLU A 170 -39.04 20.95 -56.74
N ASP A 171 -37.74 21.19 -56.93
CA ASP A 171 -37.18 22.51 -57.19
C ASP A 171 -36.88 22.63 -58.69
N ASP A 172 -37.77 23.33 -59.41
CA ASP A 172 -37.63 23.65 -60.84
C ASP A 172 -36.42 24.57 -61.10
N GLU A 173 -35.23 24.00 -61.25
CA GLU A 173 -34.15 24.58 -62.06
C GLU A 173 -33.14 23.48 -62.47
N GLU A 174 -33.45 22.79 -63.57
CA GLU A 174 -32.54 21.85 -64.24
C GLU A 174 -31.31 22.57 -64.81
N ASN A 175 -30.38 22.94 -63.93
CA ASN A 175 -29.00 23.17 -64.30
C ASN A 175 -28.34 21.81 -64.60
N GLU A 176 -28.79 21.15 -65.67
CA GLU A 176 -28.19 19.94 -66.22
C GLU A 176 -26.84 20.30 -66.84
N VAL A 177 -25.83 20.47 -65.97
CA VAL A 177 -24.44 20.67 -66.37
C VAL A 177 -23.94 19.36 -66.95
N ASN A 178 -24.17 19.22 -68.26
CA ASN A 178 -23.71 18.12 -69.09
C ASN A 178 -22.18 18.15 -69.19
N PHE A 179 -21.51 17.67 -68.14
CA PHE A 179 -20.07 17.39 -68.16
C PHE A 179 -19.75 16.46 -69.32
N THR A 180 -18.74 16.82 -70.10
CA THR A 180 -18.23 15.92 -71.12
C THR A 180 -17.64 14.68 -70.45
N PHE A 181 -17.72 13.53 -71.12
CA PHE A 181 -17.14 12.28 -70.61
C PHE A 181 -15.66 12.44 -70.26
N ASP A 182 -14.92 13.22 -71.05
CA ASP A 182 -13.50 13.50 -70.84
C ASP A 182 -13.24 14.35 -69.56
N GLU A 183 -14.10 15.32 -69.24
CA GLU A 183 -14.02 16.08 -67.99
C GLU A 183 -14.26 15.19 -66.76
N LEU A 184 -15.26 14.32 -66.82
CA LEU A 184 -15.57 13.37 -65.75
C LEU A 184 -14.45 12.34 -65.57
N GLN A 185 -13.90 11.81 -66.66
CA GLN A 185 -12.77 10.88 -66.65
C GLN A 185 -11.51 11.53 -66.06
N ASN A 186 -11.20 12.76 -66.46
CA ASN A 186 -10.07 13.53 -65.92
C ASN A 186 -10.28 13.84 -64.41
N ALA A 187 -11.48 14.20 -63.99
CA ALA A 187 -11.79 14.39 -62.57
C ALA A 187 -11.59 13.09 -61.75
N TYR A 188 -12.00 11.93 -62.29
CA TYR A 188 -11.81 10.63 -61.66
C TYR A 188 -10.33 10.23 -61.57
N GLU A 189 -9.54 10.44 -62.62
CA GLU A 189 -8.09 10.16 -62.61
C GLU A 189 -7.34 11.02 -61.60
N ASN A 190 -7.66 12.32 -61.52
CA ASN A 190 -7.08 13.21 -60.50
C ASN A 190 -7.45 12.75 -59.08
N LEU A 191 -8.72 12.40 -58.84
CA LEU A 191 -9.17 11.86 -57.55
C LEU A 191 -8.46 10.55 -57.18
N TYR A 192 -8.21 9.67 -58.15
CA TYR A 192 -7.48 8.42 -57.94
C TYR A 192 -6.01 8.67 -57.56
N VAL A 193 -5.34 9.62 -58.21
CA VAL A 193 -3.97 10.05 -57.87
C VAL A 193 -3.91 10.66 -56.47
N GLU A 194 -4.90 11.47 -56.07
CA GLU A 194 -4.99 11.99 -54.71
C GLU A 194 -5.22 10.87 -53.68
N TYR A 195 -6.10 9.91 -53.97
CA TYR A 195 -6.33 8.74 -53.12
C TYR A 195 -5.06 7.90 -52.91
N GLU A 196 -4.28 7.64 -53.97
CA GLU A 196 -3.00 6.93 -53.83
C GLU A 196 -2.01 7.70 -52.96
N ASN A 197 -1.89 9.02 -53.16
CA ASN A 197 -1.06 9.90 -52.33
C ASN A 197 -1.49 9.89 -50.85
N VAL A 198 -2.79 9.89 -50.55
CA VAL A 198 -3.33 9.76 -49.19
C VAL A 198 -3.00 8.37 -48.62
N CYS A 199 -3.10 7.30 -49.40
CA CYS A 199 -2.72 5.95 -48.99
C CYS A 199 -1.23 5.84 -48.64
N LEU A 200 -0.35 6.49 -49.40
CA LEU A 200 1.09 6.56 -49.10
C LEU A 200 1.36 7.33 -47.80
N LYS A 201 0.72 8.49 -47.60
CA LYS A 201 0.79 9.28 -46.35
C LYS A 201 0.28 8.48 -45.15
N ASN A 202 -0.80 7.71 -45.30
CA ASN A 202 -1.32 6.85 -44.22
C ASN A 202 -0.34 5.71 -43.88
N LYS A 203 0.30 5.10 -44.88
CA LYS A 203 1.38 4.10 -44.67
C LYS A 203 2.57 4.67 -43.89
N THR A 204 2.99 5.93 -44.14
CA THR A 204 4.09 6.56 -43.37
C THR A 204 3.65 6.95 -41.96
N LEU A 205 2.46 7.54 -41.78
CA LEU A 205 1.90 7.85 -40.46
C LEU A 205 1.77 6.59 -39.58
N LYS A 206 1.33 5.45 -40.15
CA LYS A 206 1.24 4.17 -39.44
C LYS A 206 2.62 3.67 -38.97
N LYS A 207 3.68 3.83 -39.78
CA LYS A 207 5.06 3.51 -39.37
C LYS A 207 5.53 4.42 -38.23
N ASN A 208 5.25 5.72 -38.33
CA ASN A 208 5.63 6.70 -37.30
C ASN A 208 4.91 6.42 -35.98
N ALA A 209 3.61 6.09 -36.01
CA ALA A 209 2.84 5.71 -34.83
C ALA A 209 3.40 4.44 -34.15
N ILE A 210 3.82 3.43 -34.92
CA ILE A 210 4.48 2.23 -34.39
C ILE A 210 5.85 2.57 -33.79
N SER A 211 6.61 3.51 -34.38
CA SER A 211 7.88 3.98 -33.81
C SER A 211 7.66 4.66 -32.46
N MET A 212 6.80 5.69 -32.43
CA MET A 212 6.49 6.43 -31.19
C MET A 212 5.94 5.53 -30.09
N SER A 213 5.16 4.50 -30.42
CA SER A 213 4.69 3.51 -29.44
C SER A 213 5.85 2.76 -28.76
N LYS A 214 6.89 2.38 -29.53
CA LYS A 214 8.08 1.73 -28.96
C LYS A 214 8.89 2.70 -28.10
N ASP A 215 9.00 3.95 -28.52
CA ASP A 215 9.72 4.98 -27.77
C ASP A 215 9.01 5.28 -26.43
N ILE A 216 7.67 5.30 -26.42
CA ILE A 216 6.85 5.37 -25.21
C ILE A 216 7.09 4.17 -24.28
N ASP A 217 7.12 2.94 -24.81
CA ASP A 217 7.39 1.74 -24.02
C ASP A 217 8.82 1.74 -23.45
N ASN A 218 9.82 2.23 -24.20
CA ASN A 218 11.19 2.40 -23.73
C ASN A 218 11.27 3.42 -22.59
N LEU A 219 10.72 4.62 -22.78
CA LEU A 219 10.67 5.68 -21.74
C LEU A 219 9.90 5.22 -20.49
N LYS A 220 8.86 4.40 -20.66
CA LYS A 220 8.11 3.80 -19.54
C LYS A 220 8.97 2.80 -18.75
N ASN A 221 9.84 2.04 -19.41
CA ASN A 221 10.80 1.13 -18.79
C ASN A 221 11.98 1.87 -18.11
N GLU A 222 12.32 3.07 -18.58
CA GLU A 222 13.32 3.93 -17.92
C GLU A 222 12.72 4.62 -16.69
N ASN A 223 11.52 5.18 -16.81
CA ASN A 223 10.77 5.74 -15.69
C ASN A 223 10.54 4.72 -14.56
N SER A 224 10.24 3.45 -14.87
CA SER A 224 10.09 2.42 -13.84
C SER A 224 11.41 2.09 -13.11
N LYS A 225 12.56 2.16 -13.79
CA LYS A 225 13.87 2.05 -13.13
C LYS A 225 14.12 3.23 -12.19
N HIS A 226 13.87 4.46 -12.65
CA HIS A 226 14.07 5.66 -11.83
C HIS A 226 13.13 5.70 -10.62
N ILE A 227 11.88 5.23 -10.74
CA ILE A 227 10.97 5.08 -9.60
C ILE A 227 11.55 4.11 -8.56
N ASN A 228 12.02 2.93 -8.97
CA ASN A 228 12.64 1.97 -8.05
C ASN A 228 13.92 2.52 -7.39
N GLU A 229 14.70 3.34 -8.10
CA GLU A 229 15.88 4.03 -7.57
C GLU A 229 15.51 5.10 -6.54
N ILE A 230 14.45 5.87 -6.79
CA ILE A 230 13.87 6.84 -5.84
C ILE A 230 13.38 6.14 -4.58
N ASP A 231 12.62 5.04 -4.70
CA ASP A 231 12.12 4.26 -3.54
C ASP A 231 13.28 3.70 -2.68
N SER A 232 14.36 3.24 -3.34
CA SER A 232 15.59 2.78 -2.68
C SER A 232 16.30 3.92 -1.93
N LEU A 233 16.47 5.08 -2.57
CA LEU A 233 17.07 6.27 -1.95
C LEU A 233 16.21 6.83 -0.80
N GLN A 234 14.89 6.82 -0.94
CA GLN A 234 13.95 7.25 0.10
C GLN A 234 14.02 6.33 1.32
N SER A 235 14.09 5.01 1.09
CA SER A 235 14.32 4.02 2.16
C SER A 235 15.66 4.25 2.88
N LYS A 236 16.71 4.58 2.12
CA LYS A 236 18.04 4.87 2.66
C LYS A 236 18.09 6.19 3.45
N ASN A 237 17.39 7.23 2.99
CA ASN A 237 17.28 8.49 3.71
C ASN A 237 16.52 8.31 5.05
N SER A 238 15.42 7.56 5.05
CA SER A 238 14.69 7.24 6.30
C SER A 238 15.57 6.48 7.30
N PHE A 239 16.45 5.57 6.83
CA PHE A 239 17.44 4.92 7.69
C PHE A 239 18.41 5.93 8.32
N TYR A 240 18.98 6.85 7.53
CA TYR A 240 19.92 7.86 8.05
C TYR A 240 19.25 8.91 8.94
N GLU A 241 17.99 9.28 8.69
CA GLU A 241 17.21 10.15 9.58
C GLU A 241 17.05 9.52 10.98
N ASN A 242 16.70 8.23 11.04
CA ASN A 242 16.63 7.48 12.30
C ASN A 242 18.01 7.38 13.00
N GLU A 243 19.09 7.17 12.25
CA GLU A 243 20.45 7.10 12.79
C GLU A 243 20.90 8.45 13.38
N ILE A 244 20.57 9.56 12.72
CA ILE A 244 20.79 10.93 13.22
C ILE A 244 19.97 11.20 14.48
N GLU A 245 18.70 10.76 14.54
CA GLU A 245 17.87 10.91 15.73
C GLU A 245 18.45 10.16 16.94
N ILE A 246 18.88 8.91 16.75
CA ILE A 246 19.55 8.10 17.79
C ILE A 246 20.85 8.78 18.27
N LEU A 247 21.68 9.28 17.34
CA LEU A 247 22.89 10.02 17.67
C LEU A 247 22.60 11.31 18.45
N ASN A 248 21.55 12.04 18.10
CA ASN A 248 21.14 13.26 18.78
C ASN A 248 20.65 12.98 20.21
N VAL A 249 19.84 11.94 20.42
CA VAL A 249 19.42 11.49 21.76
C VAL A 249 20.62 11.05 22.61
N SER A 250 21.55 10.28 22.03
CA SER A 250 22.78 9.84 22.70
C SER A 250 23.68 11.02 23.10
N SER A 251 23.85 11.99 22.20
CA SER A 251 24.60 13.23 22.46
C SER A 251 23.96 14.05 23.59
N LYS A 252 22.62 14.22 23.56
CA LYS A 252 21.89 14.94 24.61
C LYS A 252 22.04 14.26 25.98
N LEU A 253 21.88 12.95 26.04
CA LEU A 253 22.08 12.17 27.27
C LEU A 253 23.52 12.30 27.80
N SER A 254 24.52 12.31 26.92
CA SER A 254 25.93 12.53 27.29
C SER A 254 26.17 13.92 27.90
N ILE A 255 25.54 14.97 27.35
CA ILE A 255 25.61 16.33 27.89
C ILE A 255 24.97 16.39 29.28
N ASP A 256 23.79 15.80 29.45
CA ASP A 256 23.07 15.80 30.73
C ASP A 256 23.87 15.09 31.83
N PHE A 257 24.53 13.97 31.51
CA PHE A 257 25.46 13.29 32.41
C PHE A 257 26.71 14.12 32.74
N MET A 258 27.25 14.91 31.81
CA MET A 258 28.38 15.80 32.12
C MET A 258 27.96 16.90 33.11
N GLU A 259 26.81 17.53 32.90
CA GLU A 259 26.28 18.55 33.81
C GLU A 259 26.01 18.01 35.22
N GLU A 260 25.47 16.79 35.34
CA GLU A 260 25.26 16.14 36.63
C GLU A 260 26.59 15.85 37.34
N ASN A 261 27.59 15.33 36.63
CA ASN A 261 28.92 15.08 37.19
C ASN A 261 29.62 16.37 37.67
N GLU A 262 29.44 17.50 36.97
CA GLU A 262 29.94 18.80 37.43
C GLU A 262 29.26 19.26 38.72
N LYS A 263 27.93 19.13 38.81
CA LYS A 263 27.16 19.45 40.03
C LYS A 263 27.61 18.60 41.23
N LEU A 264 27.72 17.28 41.04
CA LEU A 264 28.20 16.34 42.06
C LEU A 264 29.64 16.66 42.51
N LYS A 265 30.50 17.08 41.59
CA LYS A 265 31.89 17.48 41.91
C LYS A 265 31.93 18.72 42.81
N ILE A 266 31.10 19.73 42.52
CA ILE A 266 30.95 20.94 43.35
C ILE A 266 30.42 20.56 44.74
N GLU A 267 29.43 19.68 44.82
CA GLU A 267 28.87 19.21 46.10
C GLU A 267 29.89 18.42 46.93
N ILE A 268 30.65 17.52 46.30
CA ILE A 268 31.75 16.77 46.92
C ILE A 268 32.82 17.72 47.49
N ASP A 269 33.20 18.77 46.76
CA ASP A 269 34.21 19.72 47.24
C ASP A 269 33.68 20.63 48.37
N ALA A 270 32.38 20.96 48.38
CA ALA A 270 31.71 21.60 49.52
C ALA A 270 31.66 20.68 50.75
N LEU A 271 31.32 19.40 50.58
CA LEU A 271 31.32 18.37 51.63
C LEU A 271 32.73 18.13 52.20
N LYS A 272 33.77 18.03 51.37
CA LYS A 272 35.16 17.95 51.84
C LYS A 272 35.55 19.16 52.69
N LYS A 273 35.10 20.36 52.31
CA LYS A 273 35.35 21.59 53.06
C LYS A 273 34.65 21.58 54.43
N SER A 274 33.39 21.13 54.51
CA SER A 274 32.69 20.99 55.80
C SER A 274 33.33 19.89 56.67
N PHE A 275 33.72 18.76 56.08
CA PHE A 275 34.41 17.66 56.78
C PHE A 275 35.77 18.09 57.35
N SER A 276 36.54 18.89 56.61
CA SER A 276 37.80 19.47 57.11
C SER A 276 37.57 20.37 58.34
N ILE A 277 36.54 21.23 58.30
CA ILE A 277 36.16 22.07 59.46
C ILE A 277 35.73 21.18 60.64
N PHE A 278 34.92 20.15 60.39
CA PHE A 278 34.45 19.21 61.42
C PHE A 278 35.62 18.44 62.06
N SER A 279 36.53 17.88 61.27
CA SER A 279 37.73 17.18 61.75
C SER A 279 38.65 18.08 62.58
N ASN A 280 38.86 19.32 62.13
CA ASN A 280 39.60 20.34 62.90
C ASN A 280 38.88 20.75 64.21
N SER A 281 37.56 20.58 64.30
CA SER A 281 36.80 20.78 65.54
C SER A 281 36.85 19.56 66.45
N SER A 282 36.79 18.34 65.89
CA SER A 282 36.94 17.08 66.64
C SER A 282 38.30 17.01 67.31
N THR A 283 39.39 17.21 66.56
CA THR A 283 40.76 17.21 67.14
C THR A 283 40.93 18.24 68.25
N LYS A 284 40.28 19.41 68.18
CA LYS A 284 40.25 20.38 69.29
C LYS A 284 39.46 19.87 70.50
N LEU A 285 38.33 19.21 70.27
CA LEU A 285 37.54 18.55 71.32
C LEU A 285 38.32 17.40 71.96
N ASP A 286 38.94 16.52 71.18
CA ASP A 286 39.73 15.39 71.63
C ASP A 286 40.96 15.85 72.45
N ASN A 287 41.61 16.93 72.03
CA ASN A 287 42.65 17.59 72.83
C ASN A 287 42.10 18.16 74.15
N LEU A 288 40.92 18.79 74.14
CA LEU A 288 40.27 19.32 75.35
C LEU A 288 39.90 18.19 76.34
N LEU A 289 39.35 17.09 75.83
CA LEU A 289 38.97 15.90 76.61
C LEU A 289 40.21 15.14 77.10
N GLY A 290 41.27 15.04 76.30
CA GLY A 290 42.56 14.46 76.70
C GLY A 290 43.29 15.28 77.78
N LEU A 291 43.08 16.60 77.79
CA LEU A 291 43.51 17.50 78.87
C LEU A 291 42.56 17.46 80.10
N GLN A 292 41.37 16.88 79.97
CA GLN A 292 40.37 16.80 81.04
C GLN A 292 40.70 15.67 82.04
N ARG A 293 41.72 15.95 82.87
CA ARG A 293 42.09 15.27 84.14
C ARG A 293 42.19 13.74 84.14
N CYS A 294 43.35 13.27 84.60
CA CYS A 294 43.50 11.91 85.12
C CYS A 294 42.35 11.53 86.07
N VAL A 295 41.79 10.33 85.89
CA VAL A 295 40.64 9.74 86.63
C VAL A 295 40.83 9.72 88.16
N PHE A 296 42.05 10.00 88.64
CA PHE A 296 42.43 10.04 90.05
C PHE A 296 42.48 11.45 90.67
N ASP A 297 42.43 12.53 89.87
CA ASP A 297 42.60 13.90 90.37
C ASP A 297 41.28 14.51 90.88
N LYS A 298 40.82 13.99 92.01
CA LYS A 298 39.54 14.35 92.64
C LYS A 298 39.64 15.63 93.48
N ALA A 299 39.44 16.78 92.84
CA ALA A 299 39.18 18.05 93.54
C ALA A 299 38.34 19.00 92.66
N GLY A 300 37.24 19.56 93.19
CA GLY A 300 36.38 20.51 92.47
C GLY A 300 35.15 20.88 93.28
N LEU A 301 34.43 21.92 92.84
CA LEU A 301 33.16 22.34 93.47
C LEU A 301 32.16 21.18 93.49
N GLY A 302 31.75 20.77 94.68
CA GLY A 302 30.89 19.59 94.92
C GLY A 302 31.62 18.29 95.27
N TYR A 303 32.96 18.26 95.33
CA TYR A 303 33.69 17.07 95.76
C TYR A 303 33.91 17.01 97.28
N GLU A 304 33.15 16.17 97.97
CA GLU A 304 33.45 15.74 99.33
C GLU A 304 34.36 14.49 99.34
N GLN A 305 35.49 14.58 100.03
CA GLN A 305 36.47 13.50 100.11
C GLN A 305 36.03 12.42 101.10
N MET A 306 35.17 11.50 100.65
CA MET A 306 34.85 10.29 101.42
C MET A 306 36.10 9.45 101.67
N LYS A 307 36.54 9.39 102.93
CA LYS A 307 37.68 8.57 103.36
C LYS A 307 37.32 7.08 103.23
N ASN A 308 38.29 6.29 102.75
CA ASN A 308 38.31 4.82 102.71
C ASN A 308 37.43 4.13 101.65
N VAL A 309 37.96 3.95 100.43
CA VAL A 309 37.61 2.80 99.58
C VAL A 309 38.89 2.13 99.07
N LYS A 310 39.11 0.88 99.44
CA LYS A 310 40.26 0.07 99.00
C LYS A 310 40.14 -0.20 97.50
N HIS A 311 41.20 0.08 96.73
CA HIS A 311 41.29 -0.41 95.36
C HIS A 311 41.49 -1.93 95.36
N PHE A 312 40.47 -2.66 94.89
CA PHE A 312 40.65 -4.06 94.52
C PHE A 312 41.30 -4.14 93.14
N LYS A 313 42.35 -4.94 92.99
CA LYS A 313 42.91 -5.29 91.67
C LYS A 313 41.94 -6.25 90.99
N ASN A 314 41.25 -5.80 89.95
CA ASN A 314 40.43 -6.67 89.12
C ASN A 314 41.34 -7.59 88.28
N PHE A 315 41.42 -8.86 88.66
CA PHE A 315 42.06 -9.89 87.84
C PHE A 315 41.09 -10.36 86.75
N PHE A 316 41.41 -10.10 85.49
CA PHE A 316 40.71 -10.73 84.36
C PHE A 316 41.14 -12.19 84.25
N VAL A 317 40.25 -13.11 84.64
CA VAL A 317 40.43 -14.54 84.39
C VAL A 317 40.20 -14.81 82.89
N LYS A 318 41.21 -15.33 82.19
CA LYS A 318 41.03 -15.82 80.82
C LYS A 318 40.11 -17.05 80.84
N LYS A 319 39.11 -17.05 79.95
CA LYS A 319 38.20 -18.19 79.75
C LYS A 319 38.96 -19.35 79.11
N GLU A 320 39.07 -20.48 79.80
CA GLU A 320 39.70 -21.68 79.25
C GLU A 320 38.88 -22.26 78.07
N PRO A 321 39.55 -22.85 77.06
CA PRO A 321 38.88 -23.53 75.97
C PRO A 321 38.31 -24.87 76.45
N LYS A 322 37.01 -25.09 76.24
CA LYS A 322 36.41 -26.41 76.46
C LYS A 322 36.91 -27.39 75.39
N LEU A 323 37.87 -28.24 75.73
CA LEU A 323 38.11 -29.46 74.96
C LEU A 323 36.90 -30.40 75.14
N PHE A 324 36.13 -30.58 74.07
CA PHE A 324 35.25 -31.74 73.96
C PHE A 324 36.09 -32.95 73.58
N ALA A 325 36.32 -33.85 74.55
CA ALA A 325 36.83 -35.17 74.27
C ALA A 325 35.73 -35.99 73.57
N ILE A 326 35.92 -36.29 72.28
CA ILE A 326 35.20 -37.38 71.63
C ILE A 326 35.92 -38.65 72.03
N ILE A 327 35.22 -39.53 72.75
CA ILE A 327 35.68 -40.88 73.07
C ILE A 327 35.53 -41.73 71.81
N VAL A 328 36.53 -42.61 71.60
CA VAL A 328 36.76 -43.54 70.48
C VAL A 328 35.49 -44.18 69.91
#